data_AF-A0AA95JBN6-F1
#
_entry.id   AF-A0AA95JBN6-F1
#
_cell.length_a   1.000
_cell.length_b   1.000
_cell.length_c   1.000
_cell.angle_alpha   90.00
_cell.angle_beta   90.00
_cell.angle_gamma   90.00
#
_symmetry.space_group_name_H-M   'P 1'
#
loop_
_entity.id
_entity.type
_entity.pdbx_description
1 polymer ?
#
loop_
_entity_poly.entity_id
_entity_poly.type
_entity_poly.pdbx_seq_one_letter_code
_entity_poly.pdbx_strand_id
1 'polypeptide(L)' 'MPPTVTHWTSRGVFRIEPRILAGSLWCALFLDDQELAVFEMPWTAAKSLHAGDFDDKIGFSAADAGVPADWNAWNRLR' A
#
# COMPACT_ATOMS: atom_id res chain seq x y z
N MET A 1 -2.34 5.61 16.31
CA MET A 1 -2.49 5.57 14.83
C MET A 1 -2.05 4.20 14.36
N PRO A 2 -2.65 3.64 13.30
CA PRO A 2 -2.12 2.42 12.68
C PRO A 2 -0.67 2.66 12.24
N PRO A 3 0.20 1.64 12.31
CA PRO A 3 1.60 1.81 11.95
C PRO A 3 1.73 2.02 10.44
N THR A 4 2.80 2.68 10.03
CA THR A 4 3.27 2.59 8.65
C THR A 4 3.75 1.17 8.40
N VAL A 5 3.29 0.56 7.30
CA VAL A 5 3.75 -0.75 6.87
C VAL A 5 4.38 -0.67 5.49
N THR A 6 5.39 -1.50 5.25
CA THR A 6 6.14 -1.52 4.00
C THR A 6 6.37 -2.94 3.50
N HIS A 7 6.38 -3.09 2.17
CA HIS A 7 6.71 -4.34 1.52
C HIS A 7 7.71 -4.08 0.38
N TRP A 8 8.86 -4.74 0.45
CA TRP A 8 9.93 -4.59 -0.52
C TRP A 8 9.76 -5.62 -1.62
N THR A 9 9.84 -5.15 -2.86
CA THR A 9 9.87 -6.01 -4.04
C THR A 9 11.11 -5.69 -4.87
N SER A 10 11.40 -6.50 -5.87
CA SER A 10 12.43 -6.17 -6.88
C SER A 10 12.04 -4.98 -7.77
N ARG A 11 10.80 -4.49 -7.67
CA ARG A 11 10.23 -3.39 -8.47
C ARG A 11 10.11 -2.07 -7.70
N GLY A 12 10.43 -2.06 -6.41
CA GLY A 12 10.29 -0.88 -5.54
C GLY A 12 9.73 -1.24 -4.17
N VAL A 13 9.48 -0.23 -3.36
CA VAL A 13 8.95 -0.36 -1.99
C VAL A 13 7.51 0.12 -1.95
N PHE A 14 6.58 -0.79 -1.66
CA PHE A 14 5.22 -0.40 -1.36
C PHE A 14 5.10 0.05 0.09
N ARG A 15 4.35 1.11 0.34
CA ARG A 15 4.15 1.67 1.68
C ARG A 15 2.69 2.07 1.89
N ILE A 16 2.15 1.72 3.05
CA ILE A 16 0.84 2.20 3.50
C ILE A 16 1.07 3.04 4.76
N GLU A 17 0.72 4.32 4.71
CA GLU A 17 0.93 5.28 5.80
C GLU A 17 -0.39 5.81 6.36
N PRO A 18 -0.54 5.94 7.68
CA PRO A 18 -1.65 6.69 8.26
C PRO A 18 -1.60 8.16 7.83
N ARG A 19 -2.74 8.73 7.42
CA ARG A 19 -2.88 10.14 7.07
C ARG A 19 -4.16 10.71 7.66
N ILE A 20 -4.11 11.93 8.18
CA ILE A 20 -5.32 12.64 8.62
C ILE A 20 -5.85 13.50 7.48
N LEU A 21 -7.10 13.26 7.07
CA LEU A 21 -7.81 14.06 6.07
C LEU A 21 -9.12 14.55 6.66
N ALA A 22 -9.34 15.87 6.67
CA ALA A 22 -10.54 16.50 7.22
C ALA A 22 -10.91 16.00 8.64
N GLY A 23 -9.91 15.76 9.50
CA GLY A 23 -10.10 15.29 10.87
C GLY A 23 -10.37 13.78 11.02
N SER A 24 -10.45 13.04 9.92
CA SER A 24 -10.61 11.58 9.91
C SER A 24 -9.28 10.90 9.58
N LEU A 25 -9.09 9.69 10.10
CA LEU A 25 -7.93 8.85 9.81
C LEU A 25 -8.17 8.06 8.51
N TRP A 26 -7.23 8.18 7.59
CA TRP A 26 -7.14 7.47 6.32
C TRP A 26 -5.77 6.81 6.19
N CYS A 27 -5.55 6.08 5.10
CA CYS A 27 -4.28 5.46 4.76
C CYS A 27 -3.90 5.81 3.32
N ALA A 28 -2.70 6.33 3.11
CA ALA A 28 -2.16 6.61 1.79
C ALA A 28 -1.28 5.42 1.34
N LEU A 29 -1.49 4.96 0.11
CA LEU A 29 -0.70 3.92 -0.53
C LEU A 29 0.34 4.55 -1.46
N PHE A 30 1.58 4.09 -1.36
CA PHE A 30 2.71 4.56 -2.17
C PHE A 30 3.44 3.39 -2.83
N LEU A 31 4.06 3.68 -3.97
CA LEU A 31 5.20 2.94 -4.52
C LEU A 31 6.40 3.89 -4.53
N ASP A 32 7.45 3.53 -3.81
CA ASP A 32 8.59 4.40 -3.49
C ASP A 32 8.11 5.71 -2.85
N ASP A 33 8.22 6.83 -3.57
CA ASP A 33 7.75 8.15 -3.12
C ASP A 33 6.52 8.64 -3.91
N GLN A 34 5.98 7.82 -4.82
CA GLN A 34 4.80 8.15 -5.59
C GLN A 34 3.53 7.66 -4.89
N GLU A 35 2.63 8.60 -4.58
CA GLU A 35 1.30 8.27 -4.06
C GLU A 35 0.42 7.64 -5.16
N LEU A 36 -0.13 6.47 -4.86
CA LEU A 36 -1.01 5.73 -5.75
C LEU A 36 -2.48 6.07 -5.49
N ALA A 37 -2.91 6.03 -4.24
CA ALA A 37 -4.28 6.30 -3.81
C ALA A 37 -4.38 6.47 -2.28
N VAL A 38 -5.56 6.91 -1.83
CA VAL A 38 -5.91 7.00 -0.41
C VAL A 38 -7.13 6.11 -0.14
N PHE A 39 -7.10 5.39 0.98
CA PHE A 39 -8.13 4.46 1.42
C PHE A 39 -8.53 4.74 2.86
N GLU A 40 -9.78 4.41 3.22
CA GLU A 40 -10.22 4.50 4.62
C GLU A 40 -9.45 3.51 5.51
N MET A 41 -9.02 2.37 4.95
CA MET A 41 -8.49 1.24 5.70
C MET A 41 -7.29 0.58 5.00
N PRO A 42 -6.25 0.13 5.75
CA PRO A 42 -5.03 -0.42 5.17
C PRO A 42 -5.26 -1.78 4.48
N TRP A 43 -6.18 -2.60 4.97
CA TRP A 43 -6.49 -3.89 4.32
C TRP A 43 -7.17 -3.69 2.96
N THR A 44 -7.92 -2.60 2.77
CA THR A 44 -8.54 -2.28 1.48
C THR A 44 -7.45 -1.88 0.49
N ALA A 45 -6.49 -1.06 0.92
CA ALA A 45 -5.34 -0.67 0.10
C ALA A 45 -4.53 -1.90 -0.35
N ALA A 46 -4.17 -2.80 0.56
CA ALA A 46 -3.38 -4.00 0.24
C ALA A 46 -4.14 -4.97 -0.67
N LYS A 47 -5.45 -5.18 -0.44
CA LYS A 47 -6.28 -6.03 -1.31
C LYS A 47 -6.44 -5.46 -2.72
N SER A 48 -6.71 -4.16 -2.82
CA SER A 48 -6.85 -3.44 -4.09
C SER A 48 -5.56 -3.51 -4.91
N LEU A 49 -4.42 -3.27 -4.25
CA LEU A 49 -3.11 -3.43 -4.86
C LEU A 49 -2.85 -4.86 -5.35
N HIS A 50 -3.07 -5.87 -4.50
CA HIS A 50 -2.89 -7.27 -4.89
C HIS A 50 -3.86 -7.73 -6.00
N ALA A 51 -5.07 -7.16 -6.05
CA ALA A 51 -6.06 -7.48 -7.08
C ALA A 51 -5.73 -6.89 -8.46
N GLY A 52 -4.72 -6.01 -8.54
CA GLY A 52 -4.25 -5.41 -9.78
C GLY A 52 -4.91 -4.07 -10.14
N ASP A 53 -5.62 -3.43 -9.21
CA ASP A 53 -6.31 -2.14 -9.45
C ASP A 53 -5.35 -1.00 -9.83
N PHE A 54 -4.03 -1.19 -9.61
CA PHE A 54 -2.98 -0.22 -9.93
C PHE A 54 -1.98 -0.74 -10.96
N ASP A 55 -2.15 -1.94 -11.51
CA ASP A 55 -1.14 -2.58 -12.37
C ASP A 55 -0.83 -1.73 -13.62
N ASP A 56 -1.85 -1.16 -14.25
CA ASP A 56 -1.68 -0.24 -15.38
C ASP A 56 -0.94 1.05 -14.99
N LYS A 57 -1.14 1.52 -13.75
CA LYS A 57 -0.52 2.75 -13.24
C LYS A 57 0.95 2.54 -12.87
N ILE A 58 1.29 1.37 -12.31
CA ILE A 58 2.66 1.04 -11.89
C ILE A 58 3.47 0.30 -12.97
N GLY A 59 2.79 -0.20 -14.01
CA GLY A 59 3.38 -0.86 -15.18
C GLY A 59 3.77 -2.33 -14.96
N PHE A 60 3.28 -2.97 -13.90
CA PHE A 60 3.51 -4.39 -13.61
C PHE A 60 2.45 -4.94 -12.63
N SER A 61 2.30 -6.26 -12.59
CA SER A 61 1.44 -6.94 -11.63
C SER A 61 2.02 -6.90 -10.22
N ALA A 62 1.34 -6.23 -9.28
CA ALA A 62 1.77 -6.18 -7.88
C ALA A 62 1.74 -7.58 -7.23
N ALA A 63 0.77 -8.42 -7.59
CA ALA A 63 0.70 -9.80 -7.12
C ALA A 63 1.91 -10.62 -7.60
N ASP A 64 2.29 -10.51 -8.87
CA ASP A 64 3.45 -11.22 -9.42
C ASP A 64 4.78 -10.68 -8.87
N ALA A 65 4.80 -9.41 -8.43
CA ALA A 65 5.92 -8.83 -7.70
C ALA A 65 6.02 -9.31 -6.24
N GLY A 66 5.10 -10.17 -5.78
CA GLY A 66 5.11 -10.78 -4.46
C GLY A 66 4.38 -10.00 -3.37
N VAL A 67 3.64 -8.94 -3.72
CA VAL A 67 2.90 -8.13 -2.75
C VAL A 67 1.73 -8.93 -2.19
N PRO A 68 1.65 -9.19 -0.87
CA PRO A 68 0.56 -9.96 -0.30
C PRO A 68 -0.69 -9.08 -0.08
N ALA A 69 -1.87 -9.66 -0.31
CA ALA A 69 -3.17 -9.03 -0.05
C ALA A 69 -3.43 -8.72 1.44
N ASP A 70 -2.75 -9.43 2.35
CA ASP A 70 -2.80 -9.16 3.78
C ASP A 70 -1.69 -8.18 4.18
N TRP A 71 -2.10 -6.96 4.55
CA TRP A 71 -1.19 -5.92 5.03
C TRP A 71 -0.43 -6.32 6.32
N ASN A 72 -0.91 -7.30 7.10
CA ASN A 72 -0.18 -7.79 8.28
C ASN A 72 1.08 -8.60 7.91
N ALA A 73 1.16 -9.10 6.68
CA ALA A 73 2.36 -9.77 6.17
C ALA A 73 3.43 -8.78 5.67
N TRP A 74 3.14 -7.48 5.70
CA TRP A 74 4.10 -6.42 5.37
C TRP A 74 4.95 -6.12 6.60
N ASN A 75 6.19 -5.66 6.41
CA ASN A 75 7.02 -5.32 7.56
C ASN A 75 6.49 -4.04 8.21
N ARG A 76 6.37 -4.07 9.53
CA ARG A 76 5.98 -2.91 10.33
C ARG A 76 7.22 -2.06 10.57
N LEU A 77 7.22 -0.82 10.09
CA LEU A 77 8.18 0.16 10.57
C LEU A 77 7.68 0.64 11.93
N ARG A 78 8.51 0.47 12.96
CA ARG A 78 8.27 0.98 14.31
C ARG A 78 8.72 2.42 14.43
#